data_AF-A0A6I8VDE5-F1
#
_entry.id   AF-A0A6I8VDE5-F1
#
_cell.length_a   1.000
_cell.length_b   1.000
_cell.length_c   1.000
_cell.angle_alpha   90.00
_cell.angle_beta   90.00
_cell.angle_gamma   90.00
#
_symmetry.space_group_name_H-M   'P 1'
#
loop_
_entity.id
_entity.type
_entity.pdbx_description
1 polymer ?
#
loop_
_entity_poly.entity_id
_entity_poly.type
_entity_poly.pdbx_seq_one_letter_code
_entity_poly.pdbx_strand_id
1 'polypeptide(L)'
;MSIKTFLINRPRFSSKALAERKVFNGSPTHNQISKMSYKVEALPDSYAGLGEGPHWDVDRQSLYYVDLEVGFIHRYDFRQNKVYKAQIEGETFASFILPIENRPQEFAVGCNRRCVVVQWDGVATVAKVLRVLFEVQPGLEDNRINDAKTDPRGRFVGGTMCCSGDIFTQWKGELYNWQAGGQVTKIRGEVGISNGLAWDVKAKKFYFIDTNTHEVVAYDYNVDTGAVANPKVVFDLRKIRPNTPLYPDGMTIDTEGNIYVATFNGGSVFKVNPSSGKILLEIKIPTTQITSVAFGGPQLDILFVTTANKFDQPVPAGTTYKVTGLSAKGLPGVPLKI
;
A
#
# COMPACT_ATOMS: atom_id res chain seq x y z
N MET A 1 9.18 38.04 -31.50
CA MET A 1 9.62 37.69 -32.88
C MET A 1 11.12 38.03 -32.98
N SER A 2 11.92 37.13 -33.59
CA SER A 2 13.40 37.14 -33.71
C SER A 2 14.14 36.67 -32.43
N ILE A 3 14.51 35.40 -32.26
CA ILE A 3 15.53 34.55 -32.93
C ILE A 3 16.94 35.15 -32.85
N LYS A 4 17.77 34.60 -31.95
CA LYS A 4 19.20 34.40 -32.21
C LYS A 4 19.72 33.17 -31.45
N THR A 5 20.11 32.21 -32.27
CA THR A 5 20.77 30.93 -32.00
C THR A 5 22.11 31.11 -31.30
N PHE A 6 22.40 30.27 -30.31
CA PHE A 6 23.77 29.96 -29.88
C PHE A 6 23.94 28.44 -29.81
N LEU A 7 24.75 27.94 -30.75
CA LEU A 7 25.35 26.61 -30.77
C LEU A 7 26.75 26.70 -30.13
N ILE A 8 27.33 25.52 -29.82
CA ILE A 8 28.72 25.22 -29.39
C ILE A 8 28.82 25.13 -27.84
N ASN A 9 29.12 24.00 -27.19
CA ASN A 9 30.19 23.01 -27.37
C ASN A 9 29.80 21.63 -26.76
N ARG A 10 30.07 20.52 -27.47
CA ARG A 10 30.15 19.16 -26.88
C ARG A 10 31.56 18.60 -27.10
N PRO A 11 32.24 18.02 -26.09
CA PRO A 11 33.50 17.32 -26.32
C PRO A 11 33.24 15.95 -26.94
N ARG A 12 33.98 15.65 -28.02
CA ARG A 12 34.13 14.33 -28.62
C ARG A 12 35.05 13.48 -27.74
N PHE A 13 34.62 12.27 -27.35
CA PHE A 13 35.54 11.24 -26.87
C PHE A 13 35.83 10.25 -28.00
N SER A 14 37.11 10.13 -28.35
CA SER A 14 37.62 9.23 -29.38
C SER A 14 37.79 7.81 -28.85
N SER A 15 37.34 6.85 -29.64
CA SER A 15 37.62 5.43 -29.55
C SER A 15 39.11 5.10 -29.79
N LYS A 16 39.73 4.39 -28.85
CA LYS A 16 40.80 3.42 -29.15
C LYS A 16 40.70 2.21 -28.22
N ALA A 17 41.03 1.08 -28.81
CA ALA A 17 40.67 -0.29 -28.45
C ALA A 17 41.91 -1.09 -28.02
N LEU A 18 41.67 -2.14 -27.22
CA LEU A 18 42.42 -3.41 -27.06
C LEU A 18 43.91 -3.32 -26.63
N ALA A 19 44.51 -4.18 -25.80
CA ALA A 19 44.21 -5.51 -25.24
C ALA A 19 44.93 -5.56 -23.86
N GLU A 20 44.55 -6.40 -22.90
CA GLU A 20 45.18 -7.72 -22.71
C GLU A 20 44.28 -8.57 -21.78
N ARG A 21 43.89 -9.75 -22.27
CA ARG A 21 43.20 -10.78 -21.48
C ARG A 21 44.25 -11.72 -20.90
N LYS A 22 44.41 -11.74 -19.57
CA LYS A 22 44.98 -12.90 -18.86
C LYS A 22 43.86 -13.87 -18.52
N VAL A 23 44.00 -15.08 -19.06
CA VAL A 23 43.15 -16.24 -18.81
C VAL A 23 43.41 -16.71 -17.38
N PHE A 24 42.41 -16.62 -16.50
CA PHE A 24 42.34 -17.41 -15.27
C PHE A 24 41.26 -18.47 -15.46
N ASN A 25 41.71 -19.70 -15.69
CA ASN A 25 40.87 -20.89 -15.65
C ASN A 25 40.52 -21.18 -14.19
N GLY A 26 39.30 -20.82 -13.81
CA GLY A 26 38.64 -21.29 -12.60
C GLY A 26 37.18 -21.57 -12.95
N SER A 27 36.87 -22.83 -13.20
CA SER A 27 35.52 -23.34 -13.45
C SER A 27 34.63 -23.10 -12.22
N PRO A 28 33.51 -22.35 -12.34
CA PRO A 28 32.49 -22.37 -11.30
C PRO A 28 31.64 -23.63 -11.53
N THR A 29 31.85 -24.60 -10.64
CA THR A 29 30.94 -25.69 -10.34
C THR A 29 29.49 -25.21 -10.28
N HIS A 30 28.57 -26.02 -10.82
CA HIS A 30 27.12 -25.88 -10.73
C HIS A 30 26.64 -25.02 -9.54
N ASN A 31 26.32 -23.76 -9.81
CA ASN A 31 25.56 -22.95 -8.85
C ASN A 31 24.14 -23.53 -8.79
N GLN A 32 23.86 -24.25 -7.70
CA GLN A 32 22.51 -24.36 -7.17
C GLN A 32 22.01 -22.94 -6.91
N ILE A 33 21.26 -22.38 -7.86
CA ILE A 33 20.36 -21.28 -7.57
C ILE A 33 19.39 -21.86 -6.54
N SER A 34 19.52 -21.45 -5.28
CA SER A 34 18.51 -21.76 -4.26
C SER A 34 17.18 -21.33 -4.84
N LYS A 35 16.32 -22.29 -5.17
CA LYS A 35 15.00 -22.05 -5.72
C LYS A 35 14.31 -21.09 -4.75
N MET A 36 14.01 -19.87 -5.19
CA MET A 36 13.32 -18.88 -4.36
C MET A 36 12.10 -19.57 -3.74
N SER A 37 11.97 -19.50 -2.41
CA SER A 37 10.93 -20.24 -1.67
C SER A 37 9.52 -19.77 -1.98
N TYR A 38 9.37 -18.64 -2.67
CA TYR A 38 8.10 -18.05 -3.08
C TYR A 38 8.01 -17.82 -4.59
N LYS A 39 6.79 -17.73 -5.11
CA LYS A 39 6.48 -17.39 -6.50
C LYS A 39 5.72 -16.06 -6.54
N VAL A 40 6.11 -15.18 -7.46
CA VAL A 40 5.42 -13.91 -7.74
C VAL A 40 4.74 -14.01 -9.10
N GLU A 41 3.45 -13.74 -9.15
CA GLU A 41 2.64 -13.84 -10.37
C GLU A 41 1.79 -12.59 -10.54
N ALA A 42 1.79 -12.02 -11.75
CA ALA A 42 0.90 -10.92 -12.09
C ALA A 42 -0.56 -11.38 -12.13
N LEU A 43 -1.47 -10.54 -11.64
CA LEU A 43 -2.90 -10.72 -11.85
C LEU A 43 -3.28 -10.25 -13.26
N PRO A 44 -4.22 -10.93 -13.94
CA PRO A 44 -4.66 -10.55 -15.29
C PRO A 44 -5.38 -9.21 -15.27
N ASP A 45 -5.16 -8.37 -16.29
CA ASP A 45 -5.85 -7.09 -16.51
C ASP A 45 -5.94 -6.19 -15.26
N SER A 46 -4.89 -6.23 -14.44
CA SER A 46 -4.88 -5.64 -13.09
C SER A 46 -4.24 -4.25 -13.00
N TYR A 47 -3.98 -3.61 -14.15
CA TYR A 47 -3.30 -2.33 -14.21
C TYR A 47 -4.09 -1.24 -13.45
N ALA A 48 -3.39 -0.58 -12.54
CA ALA A 48 -3.81 0.66 -11.89
C ALA A 48 -2.62 1.64 -11.92
N GLY A 49 -2.85 2.90 -12.29
CA GLY A 49 -1.80 3.92 -12.33
C GLY A 49 -1.17 4.14 -10.95
N LEU A 50 -1.99 4.16 -9.91
CA LEU A 50 -1.57 4.10 -8.52
C LEU A 50 -2.48 3.13 -7.77
N GLY A 51 -2.17 1.83 -7.90
CA GLY A 51 -2.90 0.76 -7.23
C GLY A 51 -2.70 0.84 -5.72
N GLU A 52 -3.78 0.88 -4.94
CA GLU A 52 -3.71 1.08 -3.49
C GLU A 52 -4.80 0.35 -2.70
N GLY A 53 -4.67 0.36 -1.37
CA GLY A 53 -5.69 -0.08 -0.43
C GLY A 53 -6.24 -1.50 -0.66
N PRO A 54 -5.40 -2.53 -0.88
CA PRO A 54 -5.86 -3.89 -1.08
C PRO A 54 -6.60 -4.42 0.15
N HIS A 55 -7.78 -4.99 -0.06
CA HIS A 55 -8.63 -5.59 0.95
C HIS A 55 -9.12 -6.96 0.47
N TRP A 56 -8.88 -8.01 1.26
CA TRP A 56 -9.38 -9.34 0.95
C TRP A 56 -10.71 -9.64 1.66
N ASP A 57 -11.76 -9.84 0.88
CA ASP A 57 -13.06 -10.31 1.35
C ASP A 57 -13.10 -11.85 1.29
N VAL A 58 -13.13 -12.48 2.48
CA VAL A 58 -13.11 -13.94 2.62
C VAL A 58 -14.40 -14.57 2.09
N ASP A 59 -15.56 -13.95 2.30
CA ASP A 59 -16.85 -14.54 1.92
C ASP A 59 -16.99 -14.56 0.39
N ARG A 60 -16.54 -13.48 -0.26
CA ARG A 60 -16.55 -13.36 -1.73
C ARG A 60 -15.35 -14.00 -2.41
N GLN A 61 -14.32 -14.37 -1.66
CA GLN A 61 -13.03 -14.80 -2.20
C GLN A 61 -12.52 -13.80 -3.26
N SER A 62 -12.51 -12.53 -2.88
CA SER A 62 -12.20 -11.43 -3.79
C SER A 62 -11.24 -10.44 -3.15
N LEU A 63 -10.29 -9.95 -3.94
CA LEU A 63 -9.44 -8.82 -3.58
C LEU A 63 -10.06 -7.54 -4.14
N TYR A 64 -10.35 -6.59 -3.27
CA TYR A 64 -10.71 -5.23 -3.63
C TYR A 64 -9.49 -4.32 -3.52
N TYR A 65 -9.38 -3.32 -4.40
CA TYR A 65 -8.33 -2.30 -4.36
C TYR A 65 -8.76 -1.10 -5.20
N VAL A 66 -8.00 -0.02 -5.18
CA VAL A 66 -8.34 1.23 -5.89
C VAL A 66 -7.27 1.58 -6.93
N ASP A 67 -7.63 2.43 -7.89
CA ASP A 67 -6.66 3.23 -8.66
C ASP A 67 -6.84 4.70 -8.27
N LEU A 68 -5.85 5.19 -7.52
CA LEU A 68 -6.04 6.29 -6.59
C LEU A 68 -6.31 7.63 -7.28
N GLU A 69 -5.57 7.93 -8.34
CA GLU A 69 -5.59 9.25 -8.99
C GLU A 69 -6.66 9.41 -10.06
N VAL A 70 -7.44 8.35 -10.29
CA VAL A 70 -8.50 8.31 -11.32
C VAL A 70 -9.87 7.89 -10.76
N GLY A 71 -9.96 7.55 -9.48
CA GLY A 71 -11.25 7.25 -8.83
C GLY A 71 -11.88 5.93 -9.25
N PHE A 72 -11.08 4.95 -9.64
CA PHE A 72 -11.56 3.60 -9.93
C PHE A 72 -11.47 2.69 -8.71
N ILE A 73 -12.48 1.85 -8.54
CA ILE A 73 -12.43 0.67 -7.66
C ILE A 73 -12.27 -0.59 -8.51
N HIS A 74 -11.53 -1.56 -7.99
CA HIS A 74 -11.23 -2.83 -8.63
C HIS A 74 -11.69 -3.99 -7.74
N ARG A 75 -12.06 -5.11 -8.39
CA ARG A 75 -12.31 -6.41 -7.76
C ARG A 75 -11.62 -7.49 -8.57
N TYR A 76 -10.60 -8.12 -8.02
CA TYR A 76 -10.12 -9.40 -8.52
C TYR A 76 -10.93 -10.53 -7.90
N ASP A 77 -11.67 -11.24 -8.74
CA ASP A 77 -12.39 -12.46 -8.39
C ASP A 77 -11.43 -13.65 -8.50
N PHE A 78 -11.12 -14.28 -7.35
CA PHE A 78 -10.14 -15.36 -7.28
C PHE A 78 -10.59 -16.61 -8.03
N ARG A 79 -11.90 -16.92 -8.01
CA ARG A 79 -12.45 -18.14 -8.63
C ARG A 79 -12.45 -18.01 -10.15
N GLN A 80 -12.77 -16.83 -10.66
CA GLN A 80 -12.79 -16.55 -12.09
C GLN A 80 -11.40 -16.18 -12.65
N ASN A 81 -10.44 -15.88 -11.77
CA ASN A 81 -9.15 -15.30 -12.14
C ASN A 81 -9.33 -14.07 -13.05
N LYS A 82 -10.20 -13.14 -12.63
CA LYS A 82 -10.62 -11.99 -13.45
C LYS A 82 -10.71 -10.72 -12.62
N VAL A 83 -10.26 -9.61 -13.19
CA VAL A 83 -10.43 -8.27 -12.62
C VAL A 83 -11.67 -7.60 -13.22
N TYR A 84 -12.49 -7.04 -12.34
CA TYR A 84 -13.57 -6.10 -12.64
C TYR A 84 -13.17 -4.73 -12.12
N LYS A 85 -13.66 -3.68 -12.76
CA LYS A 85 -13.44 -2.30 -12.29
C LYS A 85 -14.64 -1.42 -12.56
N ALA A 86 -14.81 -0.42 -11.71
CA ALA A 86 -15.86 0.58 -11.82
C ALA A 86 -15.32 1.98 -11.56
N GLN A 87 -15.78 2.95 -12.35
CA GLN A 87 -15.62 4.37 -12.02
C GLN A 87 -16.61 4.70 -10.90
N ILE A 88 -16.15 5.42 -9.88
CA ILE A 88 -17.07 5.98 -8.88
C ILE A 88 -17.75 7.21 -9.47
N GLU A 89 -19.08 7.23 -9.47
CA GLU A 89 -19.88 8.32 -10.02
C GLU A 89 -19.51 9.67 -9.37
N GLY A 90 -19.09 10.63 -10.20
CA GLY A 90 -18.77 11.99 -9.77
C GLY A 90 -17.44 12.16 -9.03
N GLU A 91 -16.64 11.11 -8.88
CA GLU A 91 -15.38 11.14 -8.15
C GLU A 91 -14.19 10.85 -9.08
N THR A 92 -13.09 11.59 -8.89
CA THR A 92 -11.84 11.43 -9.63
C THR A 92 -10.71 10.87 -8.76
N PHE A 93 -11.04 10.46 -7.54
CA PHE A 93 -10.07 10.06 -6.53
C PHE A 93 -10.64 8.93 -5.65
N ALA A 94 -9.84 7.91 -5.35
CA ALA A 94 -10.23 6.80 -4.47
C ALA A 94 -9.02 6.23 -3.71
N SER A 95 -8.87 6.42 -2.41
CA SER A 95 -7.64 5.97 -1.69
C SER A 95 -7.73 4.63 -0.98
N PHE A 96 -8.93 4.19 -0.60
CA PHE A 96 -9.16 2.88 0.02
C PHE A 96 -10.53 2.35 -0.38
N ILE A 97 -10.74 1.04 -0.20
CA ILE A 97 -12.06 0.41 -0.34
C ILE A 97 -12.26 -0.62 0.78
N LEU A 98 -13.32 -0.46 1.56
CA LEU A 98 -13.64 -1.31 2.71
C LEU A 98 -15.07 -1.85 2.55
N PRO A 99 -15.27 -3.18 2.48
CA PRO A 99 -16.61 -3.78 2.55
C PRO A 99 -17.33 -3.37 3.84
N ILE A 100 -18.65 -3.20 3.77
CA ILE A 100 -19.48 -2.86 4.93
C ILE A 100 -20.17 -4.11 5.48
N GLU A 101 -20.09 -4.31 6.79
CA GLU A 101 -20.65 -5.46 7.50
C GLU A 101 -22.16 -5.58 7.21
N ASN A 102 -22.61 -6.78 6.84
CA ASN A 102 -24.00 -7.09 6.51
C ASN A 102 -24.61 -6.26 5.35
N ARG A 103 -23.78 -5.60 4.52
CA ARG A 103 -24.24 -4.83 3.35
C ARG A 103 -23.48 -5.25 2.09
N PRO A 104 -23.90 -6.34 1.43
CA PRO A 104 -23.09 -7.07 0.47
C PRO A 104 -22.71 -6.33 -0.83
N GLN A 105 -23.27 -5.14 -1.07
CA GLN A 105 -22.98 -4.30 -2.23
C GLN A 105 -22.59 -2.88 -1.83
N GLU A 106 -22.41 -2.61 -0.53
CA GLU A 106 -21.98 -1.29 -0.05
C GLU A 106 -20.53 -1.35 0.41
N PHE A 107 -19.76 -0.34 0.01
CA PHE A 107 -18.36 -0.18 0.37
C PHE A 107 -18.12 1.24 0.88
N ALA A 108 -17.28 1.38 1.90
CA ALA A 108 -16.72 2.66 2.28
C ALA A 108 -15.48 2.95 1.45
N VAL A 109 -15.40 4.13 0.84
CA VAL A 109 -14.32 4.54 -0.06
C VAL A 109 -13.82 5.94 0.32
N GLY A 110 -12.51 6.14 0.26
CA GLY A 110 -11.88 7.44 0.50
C GLY A 110 -11.87 8.31 -0.75
N CYS A 111 -12.70 9.35 -0.81
CA CYS A 111 -12.75 10.30 -1.92
C CYS A 111 -12.31 11.68 -1.42
N ASN A 112 -11.08 12.09 -1.76
CA ASN A 112 -10.43 13.27 -1.18
C ASN A 112 -10.46 13.21 0.36
N ARG A 113 -11.06 14.18 1.05
CA ARG A 113 -11.19 14.21 2.53
C ARG A 113 -12.41 13.48 3.07
N ARG A 114 -13.23 12.89 2.19
CA ARG A 114 -14.49 12.25 2.56
C ARG A 114 -14.31 10.74 2.58
N CYS A 115 -14.91 10.11 3.59
CA CYS A 115 -15.30 8.71 3.49
C CYS A 115 -16.72 8.68 2.95
N VAL A 116 -16.92 8.05 1.79
CA VAL A 116 -18.24 7.91 1.15
C VAL A 116 -18.67 6.46 1.15
N VAL A 117 -19.99 6.23 1.21
CA VAL A 117 -20.57 4.91 0.97
C VAL A 117 -20.94 4.84 -0.51
N VAL A 118 -20.38 3.86 -1.22
CA VAL A 118 -20.72 3.55 -2.60
C VAL A 118 -21.48 2.23 -2.69
N GLN A 119 -22.39 2.13 -3.65
CA GLN A 119 -23.07 0.89 -4.03
C GLN A 119 -22.46 0.32 -5.30
N TRP A 120 -22.08 -0.96 -5.27
CA TRP A 120 -21.54 -1.67 -6.41
C TRP A 120 -21.81 -3.18 -6.31
N ASP A 121 -22.25 -3.80 -7.41
CA ASP A 121 -22.48 -5.25 -7.51
C ASP A 121 -21.17 -6.05 -7.73
N GLY A 122 -20.05 -5.34 -7.91
CA GLY A 122 -18.75 -5.91 -8.16
C GLY A 122 -18.48 -6.29 -9.62
N VAL A 123 -19.38 -5.98 -10.55
CA VAL A 123 -19.22 -6.27 -11.98
C VAL A 123 -19.58 -5.11 -12.91
N ALA A 124 -20.51 -4.24 -12.50
CA ALA A 124 -20.87 -3.04 -13.25
C ALA A 124 -19.68 -2.11 -13.42
N THR A 125 -19.64 -1.33 -14.51
CA THR A 125 -18.53 -0.41 -14.80
C THR A 125 -18.66 0.94 -14.09
N VAL A 126 -19.73 1.14 -13.33
CA VAL A 126 -19.99 2.36 -12.53
C VAL A 126 -20.46 1.94 -11.14
N ALA A 127 -19.91 2.60 -10.12
CA ALA A 127 -20.35 2.48 -8.72
C ALA A 127 -21.03 3.79 -8.31
N LYS A 128 -22.19 3.68 -7.65
CA LYS A 128 -23.02 4.83 -7.29
C LYS A 128 -22.65 5.36 -5.91
N VAL A 129 -22.44 6.66 -5.75
CA VAL A 129 -22.28 7.27 -4.42
C VAL A 129 -23.65 7.36 -3.74
N LEU A 130 -23.79 6.79 -2.54
CA LEU A 130 -25.04 6.81 -1.77
C LEU A 130 -25.08 7.98 -0.78
N ARG A 131 -23.99 8.19 -0.04
CA ARG A 131 -23.88 9.25 0.98
C ARG A 131 -22.42 9.47 1.39
N VAL A 132 -22.14 10.64 1.96
CA VAL A 132 -20.91 10.89 2.72
C VAL A 132 -21.12 10.31 4.13
N LEU A 133 -20.18 9.47 4.59
CA LEU A 133 -20.18 8.92 5.95
C LEU A 133 -19.60 9.94 6.94
N PHE A 134 -18.47 10.55 6.58
CA PHE A 134 -17.86 11.66 7.29
C PHE A 134 -16.86 12.40 6.40
N GLU A 135 -16.48 13.61 6.80
CA GLU A 135 -15.39 14.40 6.22
C GLU A 135 -14.41 14.80 7.32
N VAL A 136 -13.13 14.83 7.00
CA VAL A 136 -12.06 15.29 7.90
C VAL A 136 -11.42 16.58 7.39
N GLN A 137 -10.82 17.35 8.29
CA GLN A 137 -10.09 18.59 7.96
C GLN A 137 -10.87 19.55 7.04
N PRO A 138 -12.11 19.95 7.39
CA PRO A 138 -12.83 20.94 6.60
C PRO A 138 -11.99 22.21 6.49
N GLY A 139 -11.79 22.70 5.26
CA GLY A 139 -10.98 23.89 4.96
C GLY A 139 -9.52 23.61 4.56
N LEU A 140 -9.02 22.38 4.69
CA LEU A 140 -7.72 22.00 4.10
C LEU A 140 -7.94 21.41 2.71
N GLU A 141 -8.26 22.27 1.74
CA GLU A 141 -8.69 21.87 0.39
C GLU A 141 -7.68 20.96 -0.35
N ASP A 142 -6.39 21.16 -0.09
CA ASP A 142 -5.29 20.38 -0.69
C ASP A 142 -5.02 19.04 0.02
N ASN A 143 -5.69 18.75 1.14
CA ASN A 143 -5.53 17.49 1.85
C ASN A 143 -6.48 16.42 1.32
N ARG A 144 -6.08 15.16 1.48
CA ARG A 144 -6.88 13.97 1.18
C ARG A 144 -6.61 12.87 2.20
N ILE A 145 -7.55 11.94 2.36
CA ILE A 145 -7.30 10.66 3.02
C ILE A 145 -6.37 9.84 2.12
N ASN A 146 -5.35 9.22 2.71
CA ASN A 146 -4.43 8.31 2.04
C ASN A 146 -4.76 6.87 2.44
N ASP A 147 -3.95 6.17 3.22
CA ASP A 147 -4.29 4.80 3.61
C ASP A 147 -5.35 4.77 4.74
N ALA A 148 -6.18 3.72 4.72
CA ALA A 148 -7.13 3.42 5.77
C ALA A 148 -7.40 1.91 5.85
N LYS A 149 -7.66 1.45 7.07
CA LYS A 149 -8.03 0.07 7.36
C LYS A 149 -9.00 0.01 8.53
N THR A 150 -9.80 -1.04 8.57
CA THR A 150 -10.64 -1.36 9.71
C THR A 150 -9.83 -2.01 10.83
N ASP A 151 -10.03 -1.55 12.05
CA ASP A 151 -9.49 -2.25 13.22
C ASP A 151 -10.18 -3.62 13.44
N PRO A 152 -9.70 -4.46 14.38
CA PRO A 152 -10.31 -5.77 14.67
C PRO A 152 -11.75 -5.74 15.19
N ARG A 153 -12.29 -4.56 15.53
CA ARG A 153 -13.70 -4.35 15.92
C ARG A 153 -14.53 -3.70 14.80
N GLY A 154 -13.96 -3.51 13.61
CA GLY A 154 -14.63 -2.91 12.47
C GLY A 154 -14.77 -1.39 12.56
N ARG A 155 -13.94 -0.71 13.37
CA ARG A 155 -13.82 0.75 13.37
C ARG A 155 -12.94 1.20 12.22
N PHE A 156 -13.26 2.33 11.61
CA PHE A 156 -12.38 2.96 10.64
C PHE A 156 -11.15 3.52 11.35
N VAL A 157 -9.96 3.27 10.80
CA VAL A 157 -8.73 4.00 11.14
C VAL A 157 -8.02 4.36 9.84
N GLY A 158 -7.72 5.63 9.68
CA GLY A 158 -7.09 6.14 8.45
C GLY A 158 -6.64 7.57 8.64
N GLY A 159 -5.76 8.04 7.77
CA GLY A 159 -5.20 9.37 7.92
C GLY A 159 -4.99 10.09 6.62
N THR A 160 -4.64 11.36 6.74
CA THR A 160 -4.56 12.30 5.62
C THR A 160 -3.13 12.66 5.27
N MET A 161 -2.98 13.30 4.12
CA MET A 161 -1.74 13.95 3.67
C MET A 161 -2.07 15.21 2.85
N CYS A 162 -1.11 16.11 2.72
CA CYS A 162 -1.18 17.28 1.83
C CYS A 162 -0.73 16.90 0.42
N CYS A 163 -1.48 17.31 -0.60
CA CYS A 163 -1.15 17.04 -2.01
C CYS A 163 -0.43 18.20 -2.70
N SER A 164 -0.40 19.38 -2.08
CA SER A 164 0.25 20.57 -2.64
C SER A 164 1.70 20.72 -2.15
N GLY A 165 2.55 21.25 -3.02
CA GLY A 165 3.97 21.47 -2.76
C GLY A 165 4.80 20.20 -2.75
N ASP A 166 5.97 20.25 -2.11
CA ASP A 166 6.79 19.07 -1.85
C ASP A 166 6.18 18.26 -0.70
N ILE A 167 5.49 17.17 -1.03
CA ILE A 167 4.77 16.30 -0.11
C ILE A 167 5.66 15.72 1.02
N PHE A 168 6.97 15.61 0.81
CA PHE A 168 7.92 15.11 1.83
C PHE A 168 8.28 16.16 2.90
N THR A 169 7.89 17.42 2.68
CA THR A 169 8.11 18.52 3.63
C THR A 169 6.83 18.97 4.34
N GLN A 170 5.67 18.45 3.90
CA GLN A 170 4.39 18.77 4.50
C GLN A 170 4.12 17.88 5.72
N TRP A 171 3.56 18.46 6.78
CA TRP A 171 3.13 17.77 8.02
C TRP A 171 1.70 18.14 8.39
N LYS A 172 0.84 18.32 7.37
CA LYS A 172 -0.56 18.75 7.53
C LYS A 172 -1.55 17.57 7.63
N GLY A 173 -1.05 16.34 7.55
CA GLY A 173 -1.85 15.15 7.74
C GLY A 173 -2.21 14.93 9.21
N GLU A 174 -3.27 14.19 9.45
CA GLU A 174 -3.67 13.69 10.76
C GLU A 174 -4.15 12.24 10.63
N LEU A 175 -4.00 11.46 11.69
CA LEU A 175 -4.51 10.09 11.80
C LEU A 175 -5.79 10.09 12.64
N TYR A 176 -6.82 9.39 12.17
CA TYR A 176 -8.14 9.38 12.78
C TYR A 176 -8.62 7.97 13.13
N ASN A 177 -9.55 7.89 14.06
CA ASN A 177 -10.48 6.77 14.20
C ASN A 177 -11.93 7.26 14.00
N TRP A 178 -12.80 6.33 13.61
CA TRP A 178 -14.23 6.52 13.60
C TRP A 178 -14.95 5.19 13.86
N GLN A 179 -16.05 5.23 14.60
CA GLN A 179 -16.92 4.08 14.84
C GLN A 179 -18.39 4.46 14.63
N ALA A 180 -19.22 3.49 14.28
CA ALA A 180 -20.66 3.64 14.10
C ALA A 180 -21.32 4.43 15.25
N GLY A 181 -22.16 5.42 14.89
CA GLY A 181 -22.84 6.30 15.85
C GLY A 181 -21.95 7.32 16.57
N GLY A 182 -20.62 7.31 16.34
CA GLY A 182 -19.67 8.24 16.93
C GLY A 182 -19.25 9.37 15.99
N GLN A 183 -18.46 10.30 16.54
CA GLN A 183 -17.76 11.31 15.75
C GLN A 183 -16.37 10.81 15.34
N VAL A 184 -15.82 11.35 14.26
CA VAL A 184 -14.42 11.10 13.89
C VAL A 184 -13.53 11.73 14.96
N THR A 185 -12.61 10.96 15.53
CA THR A 185 -11.67 11.49 16.52
C THR A 185 -10.24 11.38 16.05
N LYS A 186 -9.43 12.38 16.38
CA LYS A 186 -8.01 12.42 16.02
C LYS A 186 -7.20 11.55 16.98
N ILE A 187 -6.42 10.62 16.41
CA ILE A 187 -5.40 9.83 17.12
C ILE A 187 -4.08 10.62 17.21
N ARG A 188 -3.66 11.23 16.09
CA ARG A 188 -2.36 11.91 15.98
C ARG A 188 -2.45 13.06 14.98
N GLY A 189 -1.85 14.20 15.32
CA GLY A 189 -1.59 15.28 14.37
C GLY A 189 -0.16 15.23 13.82
N GLU A 190 0.18 16.18 12.95
CA GLU A 190 1.52 16.30 12.36
C GLU A 190 1.98 14.99 11.71
N VAL A 191 1.16 14.50 10.79
CA VAL A 191 1.48 13.35 9.92
C VAL A 191 1.92 13.90 8.57
N GLY A 192 3.01 13.36 8.03
CA GLY A 192 3.48 13.70 6.70
C GLY A 192 2.64 13.05 5.61
N ILE A 193 2.81 11.73 5.47
CA ILE A 193 2.04 10.89 4.54
C ILE A 193 1.52 9.69 5.32
N SER A 194 0.23 9.74 5.69
CA SER A 194 -0.41 8.66 6.46
C SER A 194 -0.50 7.37 5.65
N ASN A 195 0.10 6.29 6.13
CA ASN A 195 0.20 5.05 5.39
C ASN A 195 -0.01 3.81 6.28
N GLY A 196 0.55 2.67 5.88
CA GLY A 196 0.26 1.32 6.36
C GLY A 196 -0.17 1.17 7.82
N LEU A 197 -1.29 0.49 8.00
CA LEU A 197 -1.91 0.20 9.30
C LEU A 197 -2.00 -1.33 9.54
N ALA A 198 -1.67 -1.79 10.74
CA ALA A 198 -1.87 -3.19 11.14
C ALA A 198 -2.12 -3.32 12.66
N TRP A 199 -2.77 -4.41 13.06
CA TRP A 199 -3.04 -4.71 14.46
C TRP A 199 -2.57 -6.12 14.82
N ASP A 200 -1.89 -6.24 15.95
CA ASP A 200 -1.66 -7.51 16.64
C ASP A 200 -2.48 -7.52 17.92
N VAL A 201 -3.63 -8.23 17.88
CA VAL A 201 -4.53 -8.36 19.04
C VAL A 201 -3.86 -9.12 20.18
N LYS A 202 -3.02 -10.11 19.89
CA LYS A 202 -2.33 -10.93 20.90
C LYS A 202 -1.28 -10.10 21.63
N ALA A 203 -0.52 -9.29 20.89
CA ALA A 203 0.48 -8.38 21.46
C ALA A 203 -0.11 -7.07 21.99
N LYS A 204 -1.41 -6.81 21.77
CA LYS A 204 -2.10 -5.55 22.07
C LYS A 204 -1.42 -4.35 21.41
N LYS A 205 -1.06 -4.49 20.14
CA LYS A 205 -0.34 -3.48 19.36
C LYS A 205 -1.13 -2.98 18.16
N PHE A 206 -0.98 -1.69 17.90
CA PHE A 206 -1.30 -1.04 16.63
C PHE A 206 0.00 -0.57 16.00
N TYR A 207 0.18 -0.83 14.70
CA TYR A 207 1.34 -0.40 13.93
C TYR A 207 0.91 0.60 12.87
N PHE A 208 1.68 1.67 12.74
CA PHE A 208 1.41 2.76 11.80
C PHE A 208 2.68 3.17 11.08
N ILE A 209 2.53 3.54 9.82
CA ILE A 209 3.55 4.12 8.97
C ILE A 209 3.18 5.56 8.66
N ASP A 210 4.11 6.47 8.95
CA ASP A 210 4.18 7.76 8.27
C ASP A 210 5.36 7.69 7.31
N THR A 211 5.11 7.77 6.00
CA THR A 211 6.17 7.57 5.01
C THR A 211 7.31 8.58 5.19
N ASN A 212 7.01 9.81 5.64
CA ASN A 212 8.01 10.87 5.80
C ASN A 212 8.98 10.60 6.96
N THR A 213 8.63 9.73 7.91
CA THR A 213 9.56 9.36 9.00
C THR A 213 10.49 8.21 8.61
N HIS A 214 10.18 7.45 7.55
CA HIS A 214 10.85 6.21 7.16
C HIS A 214 10.80 5.10 8.23
N GLU A 215 9.83 5.16 9.13
CA GLU A 215 9.73 4.29 10.30
C GLU A 215 8.37 3.59 10.37
N VAL A 216 8.36 2.38 10.94
CA VAL A 216 7.15 1.76 11.48
C VAL A 216 7.12 2.02 12.98
N VAL A 217 6.03 2.62 13.45
CA VAL A 217 5.79 2.93 14.87
C VAL A 217 4.74 1.98 15.43
N ALA A 218 5.05 1.35 16.55
CA ALA A 218 4.09 0.59 17.34
C ALA A 218 3.49 1.46 18.44
N TYR A 219 2.24 1.20 18.76
CA TYR A 219 1.50 1.80 19.85
C TYR A 219 0.89 0.69 20.71
N ASP A 220 0.74 0.95 22.00
CA ASP A 220 -0.19 0.17 22.84
C ASP A 220 -1.61 0.41 22.33
N TYR A 221 -2.37 -0.67 22.15
CA TYR A 221 -3.70 -0.63 21.59
C TYR A 221 -4.69 -1.40 22.44
N ASN A 222 -5.76 -0.73 22.88
CA ASN A 222 -6.88 -1.36 23.53
C ASN A 222 -7.93 -1.72 22.48
N VAL A 223 -8.08 -3.02 22.19
CA VAL A 223 -9.02 -3.50 21.17
C VAL A 223 -10.49 -3.17 21.49
N ASP A 224 -10.85 -3.12 22.77
CA ASP A 224 -12.22 -2.90 23.19
C ASP A 224 -12.63 -1.43 23.14
N THR A 225 -11.69 -0.50 23.30
CA THR A 225 -11.99 0.95 23.25
C THR A 225 -11.46 1.66 22.00
N GLY A 226 -10.51 1.06 21.29
CA GLY A 226 -9.78 1.70 20.19
C GLY A 226 -8.69 2.69 20.66
N ALA A 227 -8.42 2.78 21.96
CA ALA A 227 -7.43 3.70 22.51
C ALA A 227 -6.00 3.33 22.10
N VAL A 228 -5.20 4.35 21.78
CA VAL A 228 -3.82 4.26 21.28
C VAL A 228 -2.90 5.05 22.21
N ALA A 229 -1.77 4.48 22.64
CA ALA A 229 -0.81 5.16 23.52
C ALA A 229 0.63 4.68 23.29
N ASN A 230 1.60 5.35 23.93
CA ASN A 230 2.99 4.91 24.05
C ASN A 230 3.69 4.56 22.72
N PRO A 231 3.86 5.54 21.80
CA PRO A 231 4.54 5.32 20.53
C PRO A 231 5.97 4.83 20.72
N LYS A 232 6.37 3.82 19.94
CA LYS A 232 7.73 3.28 19.89
C LYS A 232 8.09 2.86 18.47
N VAL A 233 9.21 3.37 17.94
CA VAL A 233 9.78 2.90 16.67
C VAL A 233 10.19 1.43 16.79
N VAL A 234 9.67 0.58 15.91
CA VAL A 234 9.96 -0.87 15.87
C VAL A 234 10.76 -1.29 14.64
N PHE A 235 10.72 -0.47 13.59
CA PHE A 235 11.48 -0.72 12.36
C PHE A 235 11.84 0.62 11.71
N ASP A 236 13.12 0.78 11.36
CA ASP A 236 13.66 2.01 10.76
C ASP A 236 14.31 1.63 9.42
N LEU A 237 13.65 2.00 8.32
CA LEU A 237 14.05 1.57 6.98
C LEU A 237 15.35 2.26 6.52
N ARG A 238 15.73 3.39 7.14
CA ARG A 238 16.98 4.11 6.82
C ARG A 238 18.22 3.24 7.11
N LYS A 239 18.09 2.27 8.03
CA LYS A 239 19.16 1.34 8.41
C LYS A 239 19.41 0.25 7.37
N ILE A 240 18.49 0.05 6.42
CA ILE A 240 18.59 -1.01 5.40
C ILE A 240 19.49 -0.56 4.25
N ARG A 241 19.23 0.64 3.72
CA ARG A 241 19.96 1.23 2.58
C ARG A 241 20.33 2.68 2.91
N PRO A 242 21.43 2.93 3.66
CA PRO A 242 21.77 4.27 4.17
C PRO A 242 21.91 5.35 3.09
N ASN A 243 22.27 4.97 1.87
CA ASN A 243 22.50 5.90 0.75
C ASN A 243 21.34 5.93 -0.25
N THR A 244 20.25 5.20 -0.01
CA THR A 244 19.11 5.13 -0.92
C THR A 244 17.84 5.00 -0.08
N PRO A 245 17.13 6.12 0.15
CA PRO A 245 15.93 6.14 0.96
C PRO A 245 14.91 5.10 0.48
N LEU A 246 14.36 4.36 1.43
CA LEU A 246 13.21 3.49 1.22
C LEU A 246 11.99 4.18 1.85
N TYR A 247 10.90 4.24 1.10
CA TYR A 247 9.67 4.88 1.54
C TYR A 247 8.68 3.79 1.97
N PRO A 248 8.47 3.57 3.29
CA PRO A 248 7.48 2.61 3.74
C PRO A 248 6.09 3.11 3.34
N ASP A 249 5.28 2.22 2.80
CA ASP A 249 3.97 2.56 2.25
C ASP A 249 2.88 1.75 2.99
N GLY A 250 2.03 1.01 2.30
CA GLY A 250 1.07 0.08 2.90
C GLY A 250 1.72 -1.09 3.66
N MET A 251 0.99 -1.64 4.63
CA MET A 251 1.45 -2.74 5.48
C MET A 251 0.33 -3.71 5.86
N THR A 252 0.68 -4.98 6.09
CA THR A 252 -0.20 -5.99 6.71
C THR A 252 0.55 -6.84 7.75
N ILE A 253 -0.12 -7.80 8.38
CA ILE A 253 0.44 -8.67 9.43
C ILE A 253 0.04 -10.13 9.22
N ASP A 254 0.91 -11.07 9.58
CA ASP A 254 0.61 -12.51 9.60
C ASP A 254 0.13 -13.00 10.98
N THR A 255 -0.32 -14.26 11.04
CA THR A 255 -0.80 -14.91 12.27
C THR A 255 0.30 -15.13 13.33
N GLU A 256 1.57 -14.94 12.96
CA GLU A 256 2.72 -15.02 13.88
C GLU A 256 3.11 -13.66 14.44
N GLY A 257 2.44 -12.57 14.02
CA GLY A 257 2.73 -11.21 14.44
C GLY A 257 3.85 -10.53 13.65
N ASN A 258 4.28 -11.09 12.52
CA ASN A 258 5.25 -10.43 11.65
C ASN A 258 4.53 -9.45 10.71
N ILE A 259 5.09 -8.26 10.57
CA ILE A 259 4.56 -7.23 9.67
C ILE A 259 5.18 -7.37 8.27
N TYR A 260 4.42 -7.02 7.25
CA TYR A 260 4.80 -7.02 5.85
C TYR A 260 4.71 -5.59 5.34
N VAL A 261 5.84 -4.96 5.07
CA VAL A 261 5.92 -3.52 4.75
C VAL A 261 6.25 -3.36 3.26
N ALA A 262 5.35 -2.78 2.49
CA ALA A 262 5.60 -2.36 1.12
C ALA A 262 6.60 -1.19 1.09
N THR A 263 7.41 -1.11 0.04
CA THR A 263 8.36 -0.01 -0.14
C THR A 263 8.23 0.65 -1.50
N PHE A 264 7.72 1.88 -1.49
CA PHE A 264 7.63 2.71 -2.67
C PHE A 264 9.05 3.09 -3.14
N ASN A 265 9.31 2.94 -4.44
CA ASN A 265 10.65 3.01 -5.06
C ASN A 265 11.70 2.01 -4.50
N GLY A 266 11.31 1.07 -3.63
CA GLY A 266 12.22 0.10 -3.02
C GLY A 266 12.27 -1.26 -3.74
N GLY A 267 11.22 -1.58 -4.50
CA GLY A 267 11.07 -2.82 -5.27
C GLY A 267 10.86 -4.08 -4.44
N SER A 268 10.46 -3.94 -3.17
CA SER A 268 10.33 -5.07 -2.26
C SER A 268 9.26 -4.89 -1.20
N VAL A 269 8.77 -6.01 -0.69
CA VAL A 269 8.03 -6.10 0.58
C VAL A 269 8.95 -6.74 1.61
N PHE A 270 9.10 -6.11 2.78
CA PHE A 270 9.88 -6.67 3.88
C PHE A 270 8.97 -7.38 4.88
N LYS A 271 9.21 -8.68 5.13
CA LYS A 271 8.68 -9.37 6.31
C LYS A 271 9.58 -9.05 7.49
N VAL A 272 9.04 -8.44 8.53
CA VAL A 272 9.79 -7.98 9.69
C VAL A 272 9.17 -8.53 10.96
N ASN A 273 10.00 -9.00 11.88
CA ASN A 273 9.57 -9.25 13.25
C ASN A 273 9.57 -7.91 14.02
N PRO A 274 8.41 -7.35 14.39
CA PRO A 274 8.35 -6.03 15.02
C PRO A 274 8.87 -6.02 16.47
N SER A 275 9.00 -7.18 17.13
CA SER A 275 9.54 -7.24 18.49
C SER A 275 11.06 -7.04 18.53
N SER A 276 11.76 -7.53 17.51
CA SER A 276 13.22 -7.43 17.40
C SER A 276 13.69 -6.44 16.33
N GLY A 277 12.79 -5.94 15.48
CA GLY A 277 13.11 -5.12 14.30
C GLY A 277 13.89 -5.86 13.20
N LYS A 278 13.92 -7.20 13.23
CA LYS A 278 14.72 -8.00 12.29
C LYS A 278 13.93 -8.26 11.02
N ILE A 279 14.58 -8.07 9.87
CA ILE A 279 14.07 -8.51 8.58
C ILE A 279 14.20 -10.03 8.51
N LEU A 280 13.08 -10.71 8.29
CA LEU A 280 13.01 -12.16 8.14
C LEU A 280 13.04 -12.58 6.67
N LEU A 281 12.50 -11.75 5.78
CA LEU A 281 12.46 -12.00 4.34
C LEU A 281 12.34 -10.68 3.56
N GLU A 282 13.08 -10.56 2.45
CA GLU A 282 12.87 -9.54 1.42
C GLU A 282 12.18 -10.21 0.21
N ILE A 283 10.93 -9.81 -0.05
CA ILE A 283 10.12 -10.31 -1.16
C ILE A 283 10.27 -9.33 -2.33
N LYS A 284 11.00 -9.75 -3.37
CA LYS A 284 11.23 -8.92 -4.55
C LYS A 284 10.04 -9.00 -5.50
N ILE A 285 9.59 -7.84 -5.96
CA ILE A 285 8.49 -7.71 -6.92
C ILE A 285 9.08 -7.14 -8.22
N PRO A 286 8.61 -7.53 -9.41
CA PRO A 286 9.21 -7.11 -10.68
C PRO A 286 8.83 -5.68 -11.10
N THR A 287 8.79 -4.75 -10.13
CA THR A 287 8.66 -3.30 -10.31
C THR A 287 9.21 -2.61 -9.06
N THR A 288 9.41 -1.29 -9.09
CA THR A 288 10.05 -0.52 -8.02
C THR A 288 9.06 0.11 -7.04
N GLN A 289 7.87 0.49 -7.51
CA GLN A 289 6.88 1.24 -6.74
C GLN A 289 5.86 0.30 -6.10
N ILE A 290 6.23 -0.29 -4.97
CA ILE A 290 5.35 -1.21 -4.24
C ILE A 290 4.55 -0.38 -3.25
N THR A 291 3.22 -0.41 -3.39
CA THR A 291 2.33 0.52 -2.69
C THR A 291 1.73 -0.11 -1.46
N SER A 292 1.14 -1.29 -1.56
CA SER A 292 0.48 -1.90 -0.40
C SER A 292 0.33 -3.41 -0.54
N VAL A 293 -0.13 -4.05 0.54
CA VAL A 293 -0.20 -5.51 0.68
C VAL A 293 -1.40 -5.98 1.49
N ALA A 294 -1.98 -7.11 1.10
CA ALA A 294 -3.01 -7.81 1.86
C ALA A 294 -2.89 -9.33 1.70
N PHE A 295 -3.08 -10.08 2.79
CA PHE A 295 -3.21 -11.52 2.69
C PHE A 295 -4.61 -11.91 2.20
N GLY A 296 -4.68 -13.00 1.44
CA GLY A 296 -5.92 -13.52 0.90
C GLY A 296 -5.76 -14.93 0.34
N GLY A 297 -6.68 -15.29 -0.56
CA GLY A 297 -6.86 -16.66 -1.02
C GLY A 297 -7.69 -17.51 -0.04
N PRO A 298 -8.11 -18.72 -0.44
CA PRO A 298 -8.96 -19.58 0.39
C PRO A 298 -8.35 -19.98 1.74
N GLN A 299 -7.01 -19.99 1.83
CA GLN A 299 -6.28 -20.37 3.04
C GLN A 299 -5.57 -19.19 3.72
N LEU A 300 -5.80 -17.95 3.24
CA LEU A 300 -5.11 -16.74 3.68
C LEU A 300 -3.57 -16.81 3.56
N ASP A 301 -3.05 -17.62 2.66
CA ASP A 301 -1.62 -17.89 2.45
C ASP A 301 -1.04 -17.25 1.17
N ILE A 302 -1.82 -16.38 0.54
CA ILE A 302 -1.42 -15.61 -0.64
C ILE A 302 -1.27 -14.15 -0.24
N LEU A 303 -0.10 -13.56 -0.46
CA LEU A 303 0.10 -12.13 -0.26
C LEU A 303 -0.15 -11.39 -1.58
N PHE A 304 -1.24 -10.65 -1.66
CA PHE A 304 -1.50 -9.73 -2.76
C PHE A 304 -0.70 -8.43 -2.57
N VAL A 305 -0.18 -7.89 -3.66
CA VAL A 305 0.72 -6.74 -3.66
C VAL A 305 0.30 -5.78 -4.77
N THR A 306 -0.14 -4.58 -4.39
CA THR A 306 -0.43 -3.50 -5.34
C THR A 306 0.86 -2.73 -5.65
N THR A 307 0.90 -2.12 -6.83
CA THR A 307 2.05 -1.33 -7.29
C THR A 307 1.57 -0.10 -8.05
N ALA A 308 2.48 0.82 -8.34
CA ALA A 308 2.19 2.03 -9.11
C ALA A 308 3.01 2.11 -10.41
N ASN A 309 2.55 2.99 -11.29
CA ASN A 309 3.26 3.50 -12.46
C ASN A 309 3.32 5.03 -12.41
N LYS A 310 3.96 5.57 -11.37
CA LYS A 310 4.24 7.00 -11.22
C LYS A 310 5.57 7.33 -11.91
N PHE A 311 5.63 8.48 -12.58
CA PHE A 311 6.85 8.97 -13.23
C PHE A 311 7.33 8.05 -14.37
N ASP A 312 6.38 7.56 -15.18
CA ASP A 312 6.62 6.78 -16.40
C ASP A 312 7.54 5.57 -16.20
N GLN A 313 7.32 4.80 -15.12
CA GLN A 313 8.03 3.56 -14.90
C GLN A 313 7.75 2.57 -16.05
N PRO A 314 8.76 1.78 -16.47
CA PRO A 314 8.55 0.81 -17.52
C PRO A 314 7.57 -0.28 -17.08
N VAL A 315 6.89 -0.88 -18.05
CA VAL A 315 6.13 -2.12 -17.86
C VAL A 315 7.03 -3.15 -17.16
N PRO A 316 6.56 -3.85 -16.10
CA PRO A 316 5.16 -4.03 -15.70
C PRO A 316 4.68 -3.16 -14.52
N ALA A 317 5.17 -1.92 -14.37
CA ALA A 317 4.68 -0.99 -13.35
C ALA A 317 3.15 -0.79 -13.38
N GLY A 318 2.53 -0.63 -12.20
CA GLY A 318 1.06 -0.53 -12.02
C GLY A 318 0.32 -1.87 -12.00
N THR A 319 1.01 -3.00 -12.20
CA THR A 319 0.42 -4.33 -12.13
C THR A 319 0.19 -4.77 -10.68
N THR A 320 -0.91 -5.46 -10.39
CA THR A 320 -1.11 -6.13 -9.10
C THR A 320 -0.57 -7.55 -9.15
N TYR A 321 0.10 -7.99 -8.08
CA TYR A 321 0.72 -9.31 -8.00
C TYR A 321 0.09 -10.14 -6.89
N LYS A 322 0.23 -11.47 -7.01
CA LYS A 322 0.06 -12.42 -5.92
C LYS A 322 1.38 -13.13 -5.64
N VAL A 323 1.68 -13.32 -4.36
CA VAL A 323 2.87 -14.02 -3.88
C VAL A 323 2.44 -15.26 -3.11
N THR A 324 2.94 -16.43 -3.53
CA THR A 324 2.62 -17.73 -2.91
C THR A 324 3.90 -18.43 -2.43
N GLY A 325 3.77 -19.43 -1.55
CA GLY A 325 4.93 -20.17 -1.03
C GLY A 325 5.63 -19.52 0.17
N LEU A 326 5.04 -18.46 0.75
CA LEU A 326 5.63 -17.74 1.88
C LEU A 326 5.66 -18.54 3.20
N SER A 327 4.98 -19.68 3.26
CA SER A 327 4.80 -20.48 4.49
C SER A 327 4.29 -19.63 5.67
N ALA A 328 3.40 -18.68 5.36
CA ALA A 328 2.79 -17.76 6.31
C ALA A 328 1.30 -17.61 5.97
N LYS A 329 0.48 -17.32 6.98
CA LYS A 329 -0.95 -17.03 6.81
C LYS A 329 -1.26 -15.67 7.39
N GLY A 330 -2.08 -14.91 6.69
CA GLY A 330 -2.62 -13.65 7.20
C GLY A 330 -3.90 -13.83 8.00
N LEU A 331 -4.53 -12.69 8.27
CA LEU A 331 -5.83 -12.59 8.91
C LEU A 331 -6.88 -12.17 7.86
N PRO A 332 -8.16 -12.51 8.07
CA PRO A 332 -9.25 -11.99 7.25
C PRO A 332 -9.26 -10.46 7.20
N GLY A 333 -9.62 -9.88 6.04
CA GLY A 333 -10.02 -8.47 5.99
C GLY A 333 -11.25 -8.26 6.87
N VAL A 334 -11.21 -7.25 7.73
CA VAL A 334 -12.32 -6.94 8.63
C VAL A 334 -13.27 -5.95 7.91
N PRO A 335 -14.58 -6.19 7.84
CA PRO A 335 -15.48 -5.22 7.25
C PRO A 335 -15.70 -4.01 8.18
N LEU A 336 -16.02 -2.86 7.60
CA LEU A 336 -16.39 -1.67 8.35
C LEU A 336 -17.79 -1.83 8.95
N LYS A 337 -17.96 -1.42 10.22
CA LYS A 337 -19.26 -1.31 10.87
C LYS A 337 -19.74 0.12 10.83
N ILE A 338 -20.98 0.34 10.37
CA ILE A 338 -21.58 1.67 10.25
C ILE A 338 -22.93 1.77 10.96
#